data_AF-A0A834F3L7-F1
#
_entry.id   AF-A0A834F3L7-F1
#
_cell.length_a   1.000
_cell.length_b   1.000
_cell.length_c   1.000
_cell.angle_alpha   90.00
_cell.angle_beta   90.00
_cell.angle_gamma   90.00
#
_symmetry.space_group_name_H-M   'P 1'
#
loop_
_entity.id
_entity.type
_entity.pdbx_description
1 polymer ?
#
loop_
_entity_poly.entity_id
_entity_poly.type
_entity_poly.pdbx_seq_one_letter_code
_entity_poly.pdbx_strand_id
1 'polypeptide(L)'
;MAQYKGAASEAGRAMQLMKKREKEREQLEQLKQKIAEDNMVKANIDKKFSAHYDAVEAELKSSTVGLVTLNDMKAKQEALVKEREKQLAKKEQSKELQLKLEKQKERKRKEEQKRKIASLSFNPEDEEEDSEEEDAEDEQDEGPSKKKKLGKNPDVDTSFLPDRDREVS
;
A
#
# COMPACT_ATOMS: atom_id res chain seq x y z
N MET A 1 41.79 22.50 17.70
CA MET A 1 40.95 23.71 17.85
C MET A 1 39.54 23.38 17.40
N ALA A 2 38.57 23.41 18.31
CA ALA A 2 37.15 23.29 17.96
C ALA A 2 36.72 24.61 17.29
N GLN A 3 36.46 24.57 15.99
CA GLN A 3 35.94 25.73 15.26
C GLN A 3 34.48 25.92 15.65
N TYR A 4 34.18 27.00 16.37
CA TYR A 4 32.82 27.43 16.72
C TYR A 4 32.11 27.91 15.44
N LYS A 5 31.29 27.03 14.84
CA LYS A 5 30.38 27.40 13.75
C LYS A 5 29.12 27.94 14.41
N GLY A 6 28.91 29.27 14.37
CA GLY A 6 27.89 29.94 15.18
C GLY A 6 26.46 29.39 15.11
N ALA A 7 25.63 29.81 16.07
CA ALA A 7 24.29 29.29 16.39
C ALA A 7 23.34 29.08 15.18
N ALA A 8 23.45 29.88 14.12
CA ALA A 8 22.64 29.75 12.91
C ALA A 8 22.97 28.50 12.08
N SER A 9 24.24 28.08 12.02
CA SER A 9 24.67 26.87 11.29
C SER A 9 24.36 25.60 12.07
N GLU A 10 24.39 25.67 13.41
CA GLU A 10 24.03 24.54 14.29
C GLU A 10 22.53 24.24 14.29
N ALA A 11 21.68 25.26 14.15
CA ALA A 11 20.22 25.09 14.10
C ALA A 11 19.76 24.20 12.91
N GLY A 12 20.33 24.39 11.73
CA GLY A 12 20.02 23.56 10.55
C GLY A 12 20.48 22.11 10.73
N ARG A 13 21.64 21.89 11.35
CA ARG A 13 22.13 20.55 11.68
C ARG A 13 21.25 19.86 12.72
N ALA A 14 20.81 20.59 13.74
CA ALA A 14 19.88 20.08 14.75
C ALA A 14 18.54 19.67 14.13
N MET A 15 17.99 20.47 13.22
CA MET A 15 16.75 20.14 12.50
C MET A 15 16.91 18.88 11.63
N GLN A 16 18.03 18.73 10.90
CA GLN A 16 18.30 17.51 10.13
C GLN A 16 18.41 16.26 11.01
N LEU A 17 19.05 16.37 12.18
CA LEU A 17 19.14 15.26 13.14
C LEU A 17 17.77 14.91 13.72
N MET A 18 16.92 15.90 14.02
CA MET A 18 15.55 15.67 14.47
C MET A 18 14.71 14.97 13.40
N LYS A 19 14.79 15.44 12.14
CA LYS A 19 14.10 14.82 11.00
C LYS A 19 14.56 13.38 10.74
N LYS A 20 15.86 13.08 10.95
CA LYS A 20 16.37 11.69 10.88
C LYS A 20 15.78 10.81 11.98
N ARG A 21 15.78 11.29 13.23
CA ARG A 21 15.19 10.56 14.37
C ARG A 21 13.69 10.31 14.20
N GLU A 22 12.98 11.27 13.64
CA GLU A 22 11.55 11.14 13.37
C GLU A 22 11.27 10.06 12.32
N LYS A 23 12.01 10.06 11.20
CA LYS A 23 11.92 9.00 10.18
C LYS A 23 12.26 7.61 10.73
N GLU A 24 13.31 7.51 11.53
CA GLU A 24 13.70 6.24 12.17
C GLU A 24 12.62 5.73 13.13
N ARG A 25 11.99 6.63 13.89
CA ARG A 25 10.85 6.29 14.76
C ARG A 25 9.64 5.81 13.97
N GLU A 26 9.29 6.50 12.90
CA GLU A 26 8.17 6.12 12.03
C GLU A 26 8.40 4.73 11.41
N GLN A 27 9.62 4.47 10.91
CA GLN A 27 9.99 3.15 10.37
C GLN A 27 9.89 2.05 11.42
N LEU A 28 10.34 2.31 12.66
CA LEU A 28 10.22 1.35 13.76
C LEU A 28 8.76 1.09 14.14
N GLU A 29 7.92 2.12 14.13
CA GLU A 29 6.50 1.97 14.42
C GLU A 29 5.78 1.16 13.34
N GLN A 30 6.06 1.44 12.05
CA GLN A 30 5.54 0.66 10.93
C GLN A 30 6.00 -0.81 11.00
N LEU A 31 7.27 -1.06 11.32
CA LEU A 31 7.78 -2.43 11.50
C LEU A 31 7.11 -3.14 12.67
N LYS A 32 6.89 -2.43 13.80
CA LYS A 32 6.19 -2.98 14.96
C LYS A 32 4.74 -3.32 14.65
N GLN A 33 4.05 -2.46 13.90
CA GLN A 33 2.68 -2.73 13.44
C GLN A 33 2.64 -3.95 12.52
N LYS A 34 3.52 -4.03 11.50
CA LYS A 34 3.62 -5.20 10.62
C LYS A 34 3.87 -6.51 11.39
N ILE A 35 4.80 -6.50 12.35
CA ILE A 35 5.09 -7.68 13.19
C ILE A 35 3.88 -8.06 14.05
N ALA A 36 3.14 -7.08 14.58
CA ALA A 36 1.94 -7.35 15.37
C ALA A 36 0.83 -7.97 14.50
N GLU A 37 0.59 -7.42 13.30
CA GLU A 37 -0.37 -7.96 12.34
C GLU A 37 -0.04 -9.39 11.92
N ASP A 38 1.21 -9.65 11.54
CA ASP A 38 1.68 -10.99 11.15
C ASP A 38 1.52 -12.00 12.29
N ASN A 39 1.81 -11.61 13.53
CA ASN A 39 1.63 -12.48 14.69
C ASN A 39 0.15 -12.72 15.02
N MET A 40 -0.73 -11.72 14.84
CA MET A 40 -2.18 -11.93 14.99
C MET A 40 -2.72 -12.91 13.94
N VAL A 41 -2.23 -12.86 12.70
CA VAL A 41 -2.63 -13.83 11.67
C VAL A 41 -2.17 -15.25 12.01
N LYS A 42 -0.96 -15.40 12.57
CA LYS A 42 -0.40 -16.69 12.99
C LYS A 42 -1.08 -17.28 14.23
N ALA A 43 -1.39 -16.46 15.23
CA ALA A 43 -2.10 -16.91 16.45
C ALA A 43 -3.54 -17.38 16.19
N ASN A 44 -4.14 -16.96 15.06
CA ASN A 44 -5.48 -17.38 14.66
C ASN A 44 -5.48 -18.67 13.80
N ILE A 45 -4.34 -19.31 13.56
CA ILE A 45 -4.27 -20.51 12.72
C ILE A 45 -5.01 -21.71 13.37
N ASP A 46 -4.83 -21.94 14.66
CA ASP A 46 -5.49 -23.06 15.36
C ASP A 46 -7.03 -22.96 15.31
N LYS A 47 -7.56 -21.73 15.33
CA LYS A 47 -9.01 -21.47 15.22
C LYS A 47 -9.53 -21.61 13.80
N LYS A 48 -8.68 -21.47 12.78
CA LYS A 48 -9.05 -21.68 11.36
C LYS A 48 -9.27 -23.15 11.04
N PHE A 49 -8.74 -24.09 11.83
CA PHE A 49 -8.93 -25.52 11.58
C PHE A 49 -9.90 -26.19 12.55
N SER A 50 -10.01 -25.73 13.81
CA SER A 50 -10.83 -26.40 14.84
C SER A 50 -12.33 -26.13 14.72
N ALA A 51 -12.76 -24.86 14.61
CA ALA A 51 -14.18 -24.51 14.58
C ALA A 51 -14.89 -25.00 13.31
N HIS A 52 -14.12 -25.29 12.25
CA HIS A 52 -14.64 -25.71 10.96
C HIS A 52 -14.79 -27.22 10.81
N TYR A 53 -14.07 -28.02 11.60
CA TYR A 53 -14.24 -29.47 11.60
C TYR A 53 -15.48 -29.87 12.38
N ASP A 54 -15.69 -29.28 13.57
CA ASP A 54 -16.71 -29.74 14.51
C ASP A 54 -18.15 -29.55 13.97
N ALA A 55 -18.45 -28.41 13.35
CA ALA A 55 -19.78 -28.14 12.80
C ALA A 55 -20.11 -29.00 11.57
N VAL A 56 -19.14 -29.13 10.65
CA VAL A 56 -19.31 -29.92 9.41
C VAL A 56 -19.40 -31.41 9.73
N GLU A 57 -18.54 -31.88 10.64
CA GLU A 57 -18.49 -33.28 11.04
C GLU A 57 -19.73 -33.68 11.84
N ALA A 58 -20.27 -32.80 12.70
CA ALA A 58 -21.51 -33.06 13.41
C ALA A 58 -22.72 -33.19 12.46
N GLU A 59 -22.82 -32.30 11.45
CA GLU A 59 -23.87 -32.37 10.44
C GLU A 59 -23.72 -33.64 9.57
N LEU A 60 -22.50 -33.94 9.13
CA LEU A 60 -22.23 -35.13 8.34
C LEU A 60 -22.54 -36.40 9.14
N LYS A 61 -22.11 -36.48 10.41
CA LYS A 61 -22.39 -37.62 11.30
C LYS A 61 -23.88 -37.80 11.53
N SER A 62 -24.59 -36.75 11.94
CA SER A 62 -26.03 -36.82 12.23
C SER A 62 -26.86 -37.17 11.00
N SER A 63 -26.50 -36.64 9.83
CA SER A 63 -27.17 -36.94 8.57
C SER A 63 -26.87 -38.36 8.05
N THR A 64 -25.74 -38.96 8.43
CA THR A 64 -25.31 -40.28 7.95
C THR A 64 -25.56 -41.42 8.95
N VAL A 65 -26.21 -41.16 10.09
CA VAL A 65 -26.64 -42.24 11.00
C VAL A 65 -27.78 -43.04 10.35
N GLY A 66 -27.54 -44.31 10.05
CA GLY A 66 -28.55 -45.24 9.53
C GLY A 66 -28.06 -46.06 8.33
N LEU A 67 -28.99 -46.73 7.63
CA LEU A 67 -28.67 -47.43 6.38
C LEU A 67 -28.54 -46.39 5.25
N VAL A 68 -27.31 -46.07 4.88
CA VAL A 68 -26.99 -45.03 3.89
C VAL A 68 -26.10 -45.63 2.81
N THR A 69 -26.36 -45.31 1.54
CA THR A 69 -25.54 -45.81 0.44
C THR A 69 -24.26 -44.99 0.28
N LEU A 70 -23.24 -45.55 -0.36
CA LEU A 70 -22.00 -44.81 -0.66
C LEU A 70 -22.26 -43.57 -1.52
N ASN A 71 -23.30 -43.58 -2.35
CA ASN A 71 -23.68 -42.43 -3.17
C ASN A 71 -24.26 -41.31 -2.31
N ASP A 72 -25.09 -41.65 -1.32
CA ASP A 72 -25.68 -40.66 -0.40
C ASP A 72 -24.61 -39.99 0.47
N MET A 73 -23.62 -40.76 0.94
CA MET A 73 -22.44 -40.25 1.65
C MET A 73 -21.69 -39.19 0.83
N LYS A 74 -21.39 -39.51 -0.44
CA LYS A 74 -20.69 -38.60 -1.35
C LYS A 74 -21.51 -37.35 -1.68
N ALA A 75 -22.80 -37.54 -1.97
CA ALA A 75 -23.70 -36.44 -2.28
C ALA A 75 -23.81 -35.44 -1.12
N LYS A 76 -23.87 -35.92 0.13
CA LYS A 76 -23.91 -35.06 1.33
C LYS A 76 -22.60 -34.31 1.53
N GLN A 77 -21.46 -34.98 1.33
CA GLN A 77 -20.15 -34.34 1.43
C GLN A 77 -19.97 -33.24 0.36
N GLU A 78 -20.31 -33.53 -0.88
CA GLU A 78 -20.23 -32.55 -1.98
C GLU A 78 -21.19 -31.37 -1.76
N ALA A 79 -22.42 -31.63 -1.32
CA ALA A 79 -23.39 -30.58 -1.04
C ALA A 79 -22.88 -29.60 0.03
N LEU A 80 -22.31 -30.13 1.10
CA LEU A 80 -21.78 -29.33 2.22
C LEU A 80 -20.57 -28.50 1.78
N VAL A 81 -19.64 -29.09 1.01
CA VAL A 81 -18.49 -28.36 0.43
C VAL A 81 -18.98 -27.23 -0.48
N LYS A 82 -19.92 -27.54 -1.38
CA LYS A 82 -20.47 -26.57 -2.34
C LYS A 82 -21.23 -25.43 -1.65
N GLU A 83 -22.00 -25.72 -0.61
CA GLU A 83 -22.68 -24.68 0.16
C GLU A 83 -21.67 -23.74 0.83
N ARG A 84 -20.61 -24.31 1.41
CA ARG A 84 -19.54 -23.54 2.04
C ARG A 84 -18.79 -22.67 1.06
N GLU A 85 -18.41 -23.20 -0.10
CA GLU A 85 -17.79 -22.42 -1.17
C GLU A 85 -18.69 -21.26 -1.60
N LYS A 86 -20.00 -21.51 -1.73
CA LYS A 86 -20.99 -20.47 -2.03
C LYS A 86 -21.09 -19.42 -0.92
N GLN A 87 -21.03 -19.82 0.35
CA GLN A 87 -21.03 -18.87 1.48
C GLN A 87 -19.76 -18.02 1.51
N LEU A 88 -18.59 -18.62 1.24
CA LEU A 88 -17.32 -17.89 1.15
C LEU A 88 -17.35 -16.89 -0.01
N ALA A 89 -17.78 -17.31 -1.20
CA ALA A 89 -17.91 -16.44 -2.36
C ALA A 89 -18.87 -15.27 -2.09
N LYS A 90 -20.04 -15.52 -1.48
CA LYS A 90 -20.97 -14.45 -1.08
C LYS A 90 -20.35 -13.48 -0.07
N LYS A 91 -19.61 -14.00 0.92
CA LYS A 91 -18.97 -13.19 1.94
C LYS A 91 -17.88 -12.30 1.33
N GLU A 92 -17.06 -12.83 0.42
CA GLU A 92 -16.07 -12.04 -0.32
C GLU A 92 -16.73 -10.95 -1.17
N GLN A 93 -17.75 -11.30 -1.97
CA GLN A 93 -18.50 -10.33 -2.76
C GLN A 93 -19.09 -9.21 -1.88
N SER A 94 -19.68 -9.56 -0.73
CA SER A 94 -20.24 -8.55 0.18
C SER A 94 -19.19 -7.61 0.76
N LYS A 95 -18.01 -8.13 1.12
CA LYS A 95 -16.88 -7.34 1.63
C LYS A 95 -16.31 -6.42 0.56
N GLU A 96 -16.18 -6.93 -0.66
CA GLU A 96 -15.69 -6.15 -1.80
C GLU A 96 -16.65 -4.99 -2.12
N LEU A 97 -17.95 -5.25 -2.13
CA LEU A 97 -18.98 -4.22 -2.31
C LEU A 97 -18.94 -3.16 -1.21
N GLN A 98 -18.76 -3.56 0.05
CA GLN A 98 -18.62 -2.62 1.18
C GLN A 98 -17.39 -1.72 1.01
N LEU A 99 -16.24 -2.32 0.66
CA LEU A 99 -14.99 -1.58 0.47
C LEU A 99 -15.08 -0.61 -0.72
N LYS A 100 -15.77 -1.01 -1.80
CA LYS A 100 -16.03 -0.12 -2.94
C LYS A 100 -16.92 1.06 -2.57
N LEU A 101 -17.96 0.83 -1.75
CA LEU A 101 -18.86 1.87 -1.29
C LEU A 101 -18.19 2.85 -0.32
N GLU A 102 -17.29 2.35 0.53
CA GLU A 102 -16.47 3.18 1.41
C GLU A 102 -15.50 4.07 0.62
N LYS A 103 -14.77 3.50 -0.35
CA LYS A 103 -13.91 4.27 -1.28
C LYS A 103 -14.68 5.37 -2.02
N GLN A 104 -15.90 5.08 -2.50
CA GLN A 104 -16.71 6.10 -3.16
C GLN A 104 -17.14 7.23 -2.21
N LYS A 105 -17.49 6.91 -0.97
CA LYS A 105 -17.83 7.93 0.04
C LYS A 105 -16.64 8.81 0.38
N GLU A 106 -15.43 8.24 0.46
CA GLU A 106 -14.21 9.00 0.70
C GLU A 106 -13.89 9.94 -0.46
N ARG A 107 -13.99 9.46 -1.72
CA ARG A 107 -13.80 10.29 -2.92
C ARG A 107 -14.77 11.48 -2.95
N LYS A 108 -16.06 11.25 -2.68
CA LYS A 108 -17.07 12.32 -2.61
C LYS A 108 -16.76 13.35 -1.52
N ARG A 109 -16.31 12.91 -0.34
CA ARG A 109 -15.91 13.82 0.74
C ARG A 109 -14.72 14.70 0.34
N LYS A 110 -13.72 14.13 -0.33
CA LYS A 110 -12.55 14.86 -0.84
C LYS A 110 -12.95 15.87 -1.90
N GLU A 111 -13.82 15.48 -2.84
CA GLU A 111 -14.34 16.36 -3.89
C GLU A 111 -15.17 17.52 -3.32
N GLU A 112 -16.05 17.26 -2.35
CA GLU A 112 -16.80 18.31 -1.64
C GLU A 112 -15.88 19.28 -0.89
N GLN A 113 -14.78 18.78 -0.29
CA GLN A 113 -13.77 19.62 0.35
C GLN A 113 -13.03 20.48 -0.67
N LYS A 114 -12.55 19.89 -1.78
CA LYS A 114 -11.90 20.63 -2.88
C LYS A 114 -12.82 21.73 -3.41
N ARG A 115 -14.10 21.41 -3.68
CA ARG A 115 -15.09 22.39 -4.17
C ARG A 115 -15.34 23.52 -3.16
N LYS A 116 -15.43 23.22 -1.87
CA LYS A 116 -15.58 24.25 -0.82
C LYS A 116 -14.37 25.18 -0.77
N ILE A 117 -13.15 24.64 -0.85
CA ILE A 117 -11.91 25.43 -0.86
C ILE A 117 -11.87 26.31 -2.10
N ALA A 118 -12.11 25.74 -3.29
CA ALA A 118 -12.15 26.49 -4.55
C ALA A 118 -13.20 27.62 -4.53
N SER A 119 -14.38 27.39 -3.94
CA SER A 119 -15.42 28.42 -3.81
C SER A 119 -15.07 29.55 -2.82
N LEU A 120 -14.09 29.32 -1.93
CA LEU A 120 -13.65 30.28 -0.90
C LEU A 120 -12.33 30.98 -1.26
N SER A 121 -11.60 30.53 -2.29
CA SER A 121 -10.34 31.13 -2.76
C SER A 121 -10.57 32.12 -3.90
N PHE A 122 -10.17 33.38 -3.70
CA PHE A 122 -10.15 34.46 -4.71
C PHE A 122 -8.84 34.44 -5.53
N ASN A 123 -8.42 33.28 -6.04
CA ASN A 123 -7.24 33.18 -6.92
C ASN A 123 -7.67 32.63 -8.30
N PRO A 124 -7.85 33.48 -9.33
CA PRO A 124 -8.38 33.07 -10.64
C PRO A 124 -7.35 32.38 -11.55
N GLU A 125 -6.24 31.88 -11.00
CA GLU A 125 -5.11 31.33 -11.77
C GLU A 125 -4.68 29.92 -11.31
N ASP A 126 -5.44 29.29 -10.42
CA ASP A 126 -5.13 27.96 -9.85
C ASP A 126 -6.06 26.85 -10.40
N GLU A 127 -6.66 27.09 -11.57
CA GLU A 127 -7.68 26.20 -12.17
C GLU A 127 -7.09 25.12 -13.10
N GLU A 128 -5.76 25.02 -13.26
CA GLU A 128 -5.14 24.16 -14.28
C GLU A 128 -4.00 23.22 -13.81
N GLU A 129 -3.83 22.89 -12.51
CA GLU A 129 -2.66 22.05 -12.14
C GLU A 129 -2.87 20.96 -11.08
N ASP A 130 -4.02 20.26 -11.06
CA ASP A 130 -4.09 19.00 -10.29
C ASP A 130 -5.16 18.00 -10.77
N SER A 131 -5.18 17.70 -12.07
CA SER A 131 -6.09 16.67 -12.61
C SER A 131 -5.44 15.71 -13.61
N GLU A 132 -4.16 15.38 -13.43
CA GLU A 132 -3.48 14.31 -14.18
C GLU A 132 -2.89 13.26 -13.23
N GLU A 133 -3.76 12.49 -12.59
CA GLU A 133 -3.47 11.11 -12.23
C GLU A 133 -4.35 10.21 -13.10
N GLU A 134 -4.00 10.07 -14.37
CA GLU A 134 -4.41 8.92 -15.18
C GLU A 134 -3.32 8.66 -16.23
N ASP A 135 -2.49 7.65 -15.92
CA ASP A 135 -2.00 6.64 -16.86
C ASP A 135 -1.41 7.15 -18.19
N ALA A 136 -0.11 7.44 -18.19
CA ALA A 136 0.66 7.61 -19.42
C ALA A 136 1.91 6.72 -19.36
N GLU A 137 1.73 5.47 -19.77
CA GLU A 137 2.82 4.68 -20.33
C GLU A 137 3.25 5.29 -21.67
N ASP A 138 4.55 5.62 -21.71
CA ASP A 138 5.49 5.50 -22.83
C ASP A 138 5.73 6.65 -23.84
N GLU A 139 7.03 6.74 -24.15
CA GLU A 139 7.74 7.44 -25.23
C GLU A 139 7.86 8.98 -25.21
N GLN A 140 9.03 9.52 -24.82
CA GLN A 140 9.77 10.55 -25.60
C GLN A 140 11.29 10.60 -25.27
N ASP A 141 12.11 10.56 -26.32
CA ASP A 141 13.56 10.84 -26.45
C ASP A 141 13.68 12.11 -27.35
N GLU A 142 14.35 13.23 -27.05
CA GLU A 142 15.79 13.61 -27.23
C GLU A 142 15.88 15.17 -27.01
N GLY A 143 16.59 15.77 -26.02
CA GLY A 143 17.87 16.53 -26.19
C GLY A 143 17.76 18.09 -26.01
N PRO A 144 18.81 18.89 -25.67
CA PRO A 144 19.70 18.82 -24.52
C PRO A 144 19.71 20.15 -23.69
N SER A 145 19.10 20.18 -22.51
CA SER A 145 19.62 21.03 -21.42
C SER A 145 20.85 20.33 -20.84
N LYS A 146 21.85 21.07 -20.32
CA LYS A 146 22.96 20.45 -19.56
C LYS A 146 22.39 19.89 -18.26
N LYS A 147 21.70 18.75 -18.40
CA LYS A 147 21.10 17.94 -17.36
C LYS A 147 22.25 17.45 -16.51
N LYS A 148 22.36 18.00 -15.30
CA LYS A 148 23.15 17.35 -14.24
C LYS A 148 22.67 15.91 -14.22
N LYS A 149 23.54 14.96 -14.55
CA LYS A 149 23.19 13.53 -14.70
C LYS A 149 22.62 13.06 -13.37
N LEU A 150 21.30 13.12 -13.25
CA LEU A 150 20.58 12.76 -12.04
C LEU A 150 20.75 11.25 -11.88
N GLY A 151 21.43 10.84 -10.81
CA GLY A 151 21.76 9.43 -10.53
C GLY A 151 23.24 9.05 -10.64
N LYS A 152 24.11 9.92 -11.18
CA LYS A 152 25.56 9.74 -11.03
C LYS A 152 26.06 10.57 -9.86
N ASN A 153 26.92 9.99 -9.05
CA ASN A 153 27.46 10.66 -7.88
C ASN A 153 28.39 11.80 -8.34
N PRO A 154 28.14 13.07 -7.97
CA PRO A 154 28.86 14.21 -8.51
C PRO A 154 30.34 14.28 -8.08
N ASP A 155 30.72 13.51 -7.07
CA ASP A 155 32.09 13.46 -6.53
C ASP A 155 32.96 12.36 -7.16
N VAL A 156 32.44 11.59 -8.14
CA VAL A 156 33.23 10.56 -8.84
C VAL A 156 34.00 11.22 -9.99
N ASP A 157 35.33 11.14 -9.94
CA ASP A 157 36.23 11.73 -10.93
C ASP A 157 36.17 10.99 -12.27
N THR A 158 35.65 11.67 -13.29
CA THR A 158 35.58 11.17 -14.67
C THR A 158 36.52 11.91 -15.62
N SER A 159 37.55 12.60 -15.11
CA SER A 159 38.50 13.37 -15.92
C SER A 159 39.41 12.53 -16.83
N PHE A 160 39.51 11.22 -16.58
CA PHE A 160 40.28 10.27 -17.40
C PHE A 160 39.56 9.84 -18.69
N LEU A 161 38.27 10.17 -18.85
CA LEU A 161 37.52 9.87 -20.06
C LEU A 161 37.61 11.05 -21.05
N PRO A 162 37.81 10.81 -22.37
CA PRO A 162 37.86 11.88 -23.36
C PRO A 162 36.49 12.58 -23.47
N ASP A 163 36.39 13.82 -23.00
CA ASP A 163 35.15 14.60 -22.99
C ASP A 163 35.18 15.72 -24.02
N ARG A 164 34.45 15.53 -25.12
CA ARG A 164 34.48 16.38 -26.32
C ARG A 164 34.06 17.84 -26.06
N ASP A 165 33.22 18.10 -25.06
CA ASP A 165 32.76 19.46 -24.73
C ASP A 165 33.80 20.27 -23.95
N ARG A 166 34.76 19.61 -23.27
CA ARG A 166 35.85 20.27 -22.53
C ARG A 166 37.03 20.63 -23.43
N GLU A 167 37.30 19.83 -24.47
CA GLU A 167 38.42 20.07 -25.38
C GLU A 167 38.13 21.14 -26.45
N VAL A 168 36.90 21.65 -26.51
CA VAL A 168 36.45 22.67 -27.49
C VAL A 168 36.21 24.05 -26.81
N SER A 169 36.54 24.19 -25.51
CA SER A 169 36.57 25.48 -24.75
C SER A 169 37.98 25.81 -24.29
#